data_AF-A0A194VT59-F1
#
_entry.id   AF-A0A194VT59-F1
#
_cell.length_a   1.000
_cell.length_b   1.000
_cell.length_c   1.000
_cell.angle_alpha   90.00
_cell.angle_beta   90.00
_cell.angle_gamma   90.00
#
_symmetry.space_group_name_H-M   'P 1'
#
loop_
_entity.id
_entity.type
_entity.pdbx_description
1 polymer ?
#
loop_
_entity_poly.entity_id
_entity_poly.type
_entity_poly.pdbx_seq_one_letter_code
_entity_poly.pdbx_strand_id
1 'polypeptide(L)'
;MFYARHSTSRKDKPPNRSTWLAPEVITSSEEIPYTNKADIWALAVSWLYAFKRPSDVAEIEASAIVRAVQDIVLPDDLLSLRGLWLQMLVPDPAGRSSVQEALAHEVWQKAKGTKGEDETREPVGGVKRVRLLSPEGGD
;
A
#
# COMPACT_ATOMS: atom_id res chain seq x y z
N MET A 1 -51.09 9.56 -13.39
CA MET A 1 -50.58 8.21 -13.68
C MET A 1 -49.40 8.39 -14.64
N PHE A 2 -48.18 8.51 -14.13
CA PHE A 2 -46.98 8.73 -14.95
C PHE A 2 -46.16 7.44 -14.97
N TYR A 3 -46.06 6.81 -16.13
CA TYR A 3 -45.19 5.66 -16.34
C TYR A 3 -43.74 6.15 -16.33
N ALA A 4 -42.98 5.74 -15.31
CA ALA A 4 -41.53 5.89 -15.32
C ALA A 4 -40.98 4.96 -16.43
N ARG A 5 -40.49 5.55 -17.52
CA ARG A 5 -39.65 4.85 -18.50
C ARG A 5 -38.39 4.41 -17.77
N HIS A 6 -38.26 3.11 -17.51
CA HIS A 6 -36.97 2.53 -17.16
C HIS A 6 -36.07 2.62 -18.40
N SER A 7 -35.18 3.61 -18.40
CA SER A 7 -34.09 3.70 -19.37
C SER A 7 -33.18 2.49 -19.16
N THR A 8 -33.08 1.64 -20.17
CA THR A 8 -32.18 0.47 -20.20
C THR A 8 -30.79 0.84 -20.73
N SER A 9 -30.50 2.13 -20.92
CA SER A 9 -29.21 2.59 -21.43
C SER A 9 -28.19 2.72 -20.30
N ARG A 10 -27.12 1.93 -20.33
CA ARG A 10 -25.95 2.06 -19.44
C ARG A 10 -25.29 3.45 -19.49
N LYS A 11 -25.67 4.31 -20.46
CA LYS A 11 -25.19 5.69 -20.61
C LYS A 11 -25.77 6.67 -19.57
N ASP A 12 -26.80 6.28 -18.82
CA ASP A 12 -27.41 7.15 -17.81
C ASP A 12 -26.85 6.92 -16.40
N LYS A 13 -25.86 6.05 -16.24
CA LYS A 13 -25.23 5.85 -14.92
C LYS A 13 -24.30 7.04 -14.67
N PRO A 14 -24.50 7.84 -13.61
CA PRO A 14 -23.53 8.86 -13.25
C PRO A 14 -22.17 8.17 -13.14
N PRO A 15 -21.09 8.77 -13.68
CA PRO A 15 -19.75 8.20 -13.55
C PRO A 15 -19.56 7.88 -12.08
N ASN A 16 -19.20 6.63 -11.79
CA ASN A 16 -18.89 6.24 -10.43
C ASN A 16 -17.61 6.99 -10.07
N ARG A 17 -17.72 8.20 -9.50
CA ARG A 17 -16.59 9.10 -9.23
C ARG A 17 -15.98 8.80 -7.87
N SER A 18 -15.72 7.53 -7.64
CA SER A 18 -15.10 7.08 -6.40
C SER A 18 -13.63 7.51 -6.38
N THR A 19 -13.20 8.13 -5.28
CA THR A 19 -11.81 8.48 -4.96
C THR A 19 -10.81 7.32 -5.14
N TRP A 20 -11.31 6.10 -5.03
CA TRP A 20 -10.54 4.87 -5.18
C TRP A 20 -10.19 4.53 -6.63
N LEU A 21 -10.91 5.14 -7.59
CA LEU A 21 -10.71 4.89 -9.00
C LEU A 21 -9.62 5.80 -9.55
N ALA A 22 -8.73 5.22 -10.33
CA ALA A 22 -7.73 5.96 -11.05
C ALA A 22 -8.38 6.90 -12.08
N PRO A 23 -7.78 8.07 -12.39
CA PRO A 23 -8.37 9.05 -13.30
C PRO A 23 -8.76 8.45 -14.65
N GLU A 24 -7.90 7.59 -15.21
CA GLU A 24 -8.13 6.92 -16.48
C GLU A 24 -9.33 5.96 -16.45
N VAL A 25 -9.69 5.41 -15.29
CA VAL A 25 -10.86 4.51 -15.13
C VAL A 25 -12.15 5.31 -15.05
N ILE A 26 -12.10 6.56 -14.55
CA ILE A 26 -13.25 7.46 -14.49
C ILE A 26 -13.52 8.05 -15.89
N THR A 27 -12.46 8.38 -16.64
CA THR A 27 -12.56 9.03 -17.95
C THR A 27 -12.61 8.08 -19.13
N SER A 28 -12.24 6.79 -18.98
CA SER A 28 -12.23 5.89 -20.14
C SER A 28 -13.65 5.48 -20.57
N SER A 29 -13.92 5.74 -21.84
CA SER A 29 -15.02 5.14 -22.58
C SER A 29 -14.46 3.89 -23.28
N GLU A 30 -14.56 2.72 -22.63
CA GLU A 30 -14.36 1.36 -23.17
C GLU A 30 -13.00 1.02 -23.88
N GLU A 31 -12.16 2.00 -24.25
CA GLU A 31 -10.99 1.80 -25.13
C GLU A 31 -9.64 1.73 -24.41
N ILE A 32 -9.54 2.17 -23.15
CA ILE A 32 -8.28 2.06 -22.39
C ILE A 32 -8.27 0.72 -21.66
N PRO A 33 -7.36 -0.21 -21.99
CA PRO A 33 -7.29 -1.49 -21.28
C PRO A 33 -6.98 -1.23 -19.80
N TYR A 34 -7.80 -1.80 -18.92
CA TYR A 34 -7.54 -1.80 -17.48
C TYR A 34 -6.18 -2.45 -17.23
N THR A 35 -5.19 -1.66 -16.81
CA THR A 35 -3.88 -2.16 -16.43
C THR A 35 -3.80 -2.26 -14.91
N ASN A 36 -2.89 -3.10 -14.41
CA ASN A 36 -2.58 -3.20 -12.97
C ASN A 36 -2.13 -1.87 -12.33
N LYS A 37 -1.88 -0.83 -13.13
CA LYS A 37 -1.57 0.52 -12.66
C LYS A 37 -2.77 1.17 -11.96
N ALA A 38 -4.01 0.84 -12.36
CA ALA A 38 -5.21 1.34 -11.67
C ALA A 38 -5.30 0.79 -10.23
N ASP A 39 -4.89 -0.46 -10.02
CA ASP A 39 -4.83 -1.05 -8.67
C ASP A 39 -3.73 -0.41 -7.82
N ILE A 40 -2.59 -0.04 -8.43
CA ILE A 40 -1.53 0.72 -7.76
C ILE A 40 -2.04 2.08 -7.25
N TRP A 41 -2.85 2.78 -8.05
CA TRP A 41 -3.50 4.01 -7.62
C TRP A 41 -4.39 3.77 -6.40
N ALA A 42 -5.31 2.80 -6.50
CA ALA A 42 -6.24 2.45 -5.42
C ALA A 42 -5.49 2.06 -4.13
N LEU A 43 -4.38 1.34 -4.25
CA LEU A 43 -3.52 0.98 -3.13
C LEU A 43 -2.92 2.21 -2.45
N ALA A 44 -2.36 3.16 -3.20
CA ALA A 44 -1.80 4.38 -2.61
C ALA A 44 -2.88 5.26 -1.96
N VAL A 45 -4.06 5.35 -2.56
CA VAL A 45 -5.23 6.02 -1.95
C VAL A 45 -5.64 5.33 -0.65
N SER A 46 -5.57 3.99 -0.57
CA SER A 46 -5.86 3.26 0.68
C SER A 46 -4.92 3.64 1.81
N TRP A 47 -3.63 3.79 1.49
CA TRP A 47 -2.62 4.20 2.45
C TRP A 47 -2.84 5.66 2.86
N LEU A 48 -3.11 6.54 1.91
CA LEU A 48 -3.46 7.94 2.20
C LEU A 48 -4.58 8.04 3.25
N TYR A 49 -5.65 7.27 3.08
CA TYR A 49 -6.77 7.23 4.01
C TYR A 49 -6.42 6.72 5.42
N ALA A 50 -5.38 5.89 5.54
CA ALA A 50 -4.90 5.43 6.84
C ALA A 50 -4.18 6.54 7.63
N PHE A 51 -3.55 7.51 6.94
CA PHE A 51 -2.82 8.61 7.59
C PHE A 51 -3.64 9.89 7.72
N LYS A 52 -4.42 10.22 6.70
CA LYS A 52 -5.24 11.43 6.69
C LYS A 52 -6.44 11.18 5.80
N ARG A 53 -7.62 11.08 6.42
CA ARG A 53 -8.87 11.10 5.67
C ARG A 53 -9.01 12.47 5.03
N PRO A 54 -8.94 12.61 3.70
CA PRO A 54 -9.17 13.90 3.10
C PRO A 54 -10.65 14.23 3.27
N SER A 55 -10.94 15.40 3.84
CA SER A 55 -12.31 15.86 4.12
C SER A 55 -13.07 16.12 2.83
N ASP A 56 -14.30 15.61 2.73
CA ASP A 56 -15.30 15.91 1.68
C ASP A 56 -14.91 15.63 0.24
N VAL A 57 -14.23 14.53 -0.02
CA VAL A 57 -13.86 14.20 -1.40
C VAL A 57 -14.71 13.08 -1.96
N ALA A 58 -15.92 13.48 -2.36
CA ALA A 58 -16.81 12.69 -3.20
C ALA A 58 -16.29 12.60 -4.65
N GLU A 59 -15.40 13.51 -5.07
CA GLU A 59 -14.80 13.55 -6.40
C GLU A 59 -13.39 14.17 -6.25
N ILE A 60 -12.32 13.37 -6.15
CA ILE A 60 -10.98 13.98 -6.05
C ILE A 60 -10.39 14.16 -7.44
N GLU A 61 -10.14 15.41 -7.82
CA GLU A 61 -9.18 15.69 -8.87
C GLU A 61 -7.81 15.17 -8.45
N ALA A 62 -7.10 14.49 -9.33
CA ALA A 62 -5.79 13.90 -9.01
C ALA A 62 -4.80 14.89 -8.35
N SER A 63 -4.88 16.17 -8.72
CA SER A 63 -4.12 17.27 -8.12
C SER A 63 -4.37 17.44 -6.61
N ALA A 64 -5.60 17.27 -6.14
CA ALA A 64 -5.97 17.38 -4.74
C ALA A 64 -5.49 16.17 -3.92
N ILE A 65 -5.43 14.96 -4.50
CA ILE A 65 -4.79 13.79 -3.87
C ILE A 65 -3.30 14.04 -3.68
N VAL A 66 -2.61 14.53 -4.71
CA VAL A 66 -1.18 14.84 -4.63
C VAL A 66 -0.91 15.90 -3.56
N ARG A 67 -1.74 16.94 -3.48
CA ARG A 67 -1.64 17.95 -2.42
C ARG A 67 -1.87 17.35 -1.03
N ALA A 68 -2.87 16.48 -0.89
CA ALA A 68 -3.15 15.81 0.37
C ALA A 68 -1.95 14.99 0.86
N VAL A 69 -1.21 14.32 -0.05
CA VAL A 69 0.04 13.60 0.28
C VAL A 69 1.13 14.54 0.78
N GLN A 70 1.28 15.72 0.17
CA GLN A 70 2.27 16.72 0.58
C GLN A 70 1.93 17.32 1.95
N ASP A 71 0.64 17.48 2.26
CA ASP A 71 0.14 18.05 3.52
C ASP A 71 0.22 17.08 4.72
N ILE A 72 0.63 15.81 4.51
CA ILE A 72 0.80 14.85 5.61
C ILE A 72 2.16 15.06 6.25
N VAL A 73 2.15 15.40 7.53
CA VAL A 73 3.36 15.41 8.35
C VAL A 73 3.74 13.97 8.65
N LEU A 74 4.81 13.50 8.00
CA LEU A 74 5.38 12.18 8.24
C LEU A 74 6.63 12.31 9.11
N PRO A 75 6.87 11.36 10.02
CA PRO A 75 8.17 11.16 10.65
C PRO A 75 9.31 11.03 9.63
N ASP A 76 10.52 11.44 10.01
CA ASP A 76 11.71 11.42 9.14
C ASP A 76 11.98 10.03 8.54
N ASP A 77 11.71 8.99 9.31
CA ASP A 77 11.90 7.61 8.89
C ASP A 77 10.93 7.14 7.82
N LEU A 78 9.79 7.82 7.66
CA LEU A 78 8.74 7.55 6.68
C LEU A 78 8.74 8.56 5.51
N LEU A 79 9.71 9.48 5.42
CA LEU A 79 9.77 10.42 4.29
C LEU A 79 9.89 9.71 2.93
N SER A 80 10.60 8.59 2.86
CA SER A 80 10.67 7.75 1.64
C SER A 80 9.31 7.17 1.23
N LEU A 81 8.37 6.98 2.18
CA LEU A 81 7.00 6.55 1.86
C LEU A 81 6.25 7.60 1.05
N ARG A 82 6.48 8.90 1.33
CA ARG A 82 5.93 9.99 0.53
C ARG A 82 6.41 9.91 -0.92
N GLY A 83 7.70 9.63 -1.11
CA GLY A 83 8.30 9.44 -2.44
C GLY A 83 7.57 8.34 -3.22
N LEU A 84 7.36 7.19 -2.58
CA LEU A 84 6.62 6.08 -3.18
C LEU A 84 5.17 6.47 -3.52
N TRP A 85 4.45 7.13 -2.61
CA TRP A 85 3.07 7.56 -2.87
C TRP A 85 2.98 8.49 -4.08
N LEU A 86 3.90 9.44 -4.22
CA LEU A 86 3.91 10.36 -5.36
C LEU A 86 4.17 9.64 -6.69
N GLN A 87 4.95 8.54 -6.69
CA GLN A 87 5.14 7.69 -7.87
C GLN A 87 3.91 6.82 -8.20
N MET A 88 3.17 6.38 -7.19
CA MET A 88 1.95 5.59 -7.34
C MET A 88 0.71 6.43 -7.70
N LEU A 89 0.71 7.72 -7.33
CA LEU A 89 -0.40 8.65 -7.54
C LEU A 89 -0.18 9.58 -8.75
N VAL A 90 0.59 9.12 -9.74
CA VAL A 90 0.72 9.82 -11.03
C VAL A 90 -0.59 9.66 -11.81
N PRO A 91 -1.23 10.77 -12.25
CA PRO A 91 -2.49 10.70 -12.99
C PRO A 91 -2.37 9.92 -14.30
N ASP A 92 -1.27 10.11 -15.03
CA ASP A 92 -0.96 9.36 -16.24
C ASP A 92 -0.48 7.94 -15.90
N PRO A 93 -1.19 6.88 -16.33
CA PRO A 93 -0.79 5.50 -16.05
C PRO A 93 0.59 5.12 -16.64
N ALA A 94 1.05 5.80 -17.70
CA ALA A 94 2.37 5.54 -18.29
C ALA A 94 3.53 5.97 -17.37
N GLY A 95 3.36 7.07 -16.63
CA GLY A 95 4.33 7.56 -15.65
C GLY A 95 4.17 6.97 -14.25
N ARG A 96 3.08 6.24 -13.99
CA ARG A 96 2.80 5.63 -12.69
C ARG A 96 3.70 4.43 -12.44
N SER A 97 4.16 4.22 -11.21
CA SER A 97 4.94 3.03 -10.85
C SER A 97 4.18 1.72 -11.12
N SER A 98 4.89 0.72 -11.61
CA SER A 98 4.41 -0.68 -11.72
C SER A 98 4.44 -1.37 -10.36
N VAL A 99 3.85 -2.56 -10.29
CA VAL A 99 3.93 -3.42 -9.11
C VAL A 99 5.40 -3.72 -8.76
N GLN A 100 6.21 -4.08 -9.76
CA GLN A 100 7.62 -4.40 -9.54
C GLN A 100 8.40 -3.20 -9.02
N GLU A 101 8.22 -2.01 -9.61
CA GLU A 101 8.88 -0.78 -9.16
C GLU A 101 8.45 -0.38 -7.74
N ALA A 102 7.15 -0.45 -7.45
CA ALA A 102 6.63 -0.15 -6.13
C ALA A 102 7.19 -1.09 -5.06
N LEU A 103 7.33 -2.40 -5.36
CA LEU A 103 7.91 -3.39 -4.45
C LEU A 103 9.43 -3.30 -4.33
N ALA A 104 10.12 -2.76 -5.34
CA ALA A 104 11.56 -2.52 -5.31
C ALA A 104 11.96 -1.25 -4.54
N HIS A 105 10.97 -0.43 -4.14
CA HIS A 105 11.21 0.86 -3.51
C HIS A 105 12.00 0.75 -2.17
N GLU A 106 12.87 1.72 -1.92
CA GLU A 106 13.77 1.74 -0.74
C GLU A 106 13.05 1.73 0.61
N VAL A 107 11.79 2.19 0.63
CA VAL A 107 10.96 2.24 1.84
C VAL A 107 10.83 0.87 2.51
N TRP A 108 10.91 -0.21 1.72
CA TRP A 108 10.82 -1.57 2.23
C TRP A 108 12.09 -2.08 2.91
N GLN A 109 13.24 -1.43 2.73
CA GLN A 109 14.50 -1.89 3.33
C GLN A 109 14.43 -1.84 4.86
N LYS A 110 13.76 -0.83 5.42
CA LYS A 110 13.52 -0.73 6.87
C LYS A 110 12.54 -1.80 7.37
N ALA A 111 11.50 -2.10 6.61
CA ALA A 111 10.53 -3.14 6.95
C ALA A 111 11.14 -4.56 6.89
N LYS A 112 12.13 -4.78 6.03
CA LYS A 112 12.89 -6.04 5.94
C LYS A 112 13.88 -6.21 7.09
N GLY A 113 14.44 -5.12 7.62
CA GLY A 113 15.38 -5.12 8.75
C GLY A 113 14.76 -5.60 10.08
N THR A 114 13.44 -5.69 10.17
CA THR A 114 12.73 -6.24 11.35
C THR A 114 12.60 -7.76 11.38
N LYS A 115 13.10 -8.48 10.36
CA LYS A 115 13.24 -9.96 10.41
C LYS A 115 14.65 -10.36 10.82
N GLY A 116 14.88 -10.49 12.13
CA GLY A 116 15.86 -11.41 12.70
C GLY A 116 17.27 -10.86 12.96
N GLU A 117 17.44 -10.05 14.00
CA GLU A 117 18.60 -10.18 14.89
C GLU A 117 18.32 -11.31 15.90
N ASP A 118 18.19 -12.56 15.43
CA ASP A 118 18.13 -13.73 16.34
C ASP A 118 18.83 -14.99 15.81
N GLU A 119 19.81 -14.84 14.90
CA GLU A 119 20.81 -15.87 14.57
C GLU A 119 22.09 -15.11 14.17
N THR A 120 23.05 -14.85 15.05
CA THR A 120 24.10 -15.82 15.36
C THR A 120 24.82 -15.37 16.65
N ARG A 121 24.37 -15.86 17.81
CA ARG A 121 25.29 -15.99 18.95
C ARG A 121 26.06 -17.28 18.75
N GLU A 122 27.33 -17.13 18.43
CA GLU A 122 28.35 -18.17 18.47
C GLU A 122 28.17 -19.10 19.70
N PRO A 123 28.31 -20.42 19.57
CA PRO A 123 28.46 -21.28 20.73
C PRO A 123 29.87 -21.09 21.28
N VAL A 124 30.08 -20.06 22.09
CA VAL A 124 31.30 -19.93 22.90
C VAL A 124 31.33 -21.12 23.85
N GLY A 125 32.35 -21.95 23.64
CA GLY A 125 32.62 -23.16 24.40
C GLY A 125 32.49 -22.95 25.91
N GLY A 126 31.66 -23.78 26.52
CA GLY A 126 31.51 -23.88 27.96
C GLY A 126 31.19 -25.32 28.31
N VAL A 127 32.22 -26.16 28.37
CA VAL A 127 32.14 -27.54 28.86
C VAL A 127 31.59 -27.53 30.28
N LYS A 128 30.29 -27.79 30.46
CA LYS A 128 29.73 -28.13 31.76
C LYS A 128 29.97 -29.61 32.01
N ARG A 129 31.05 -29.91 32.74
CA ARG A 129 31.24 -31.18 33.43
C ARG A 129 30.07 -31.38 34.39
N VAL A 130 29.11 -32.22 34.02
CA VAL A 130 28.14 -32.77 34.96
C VAL A 130 28.81 -33.98 35.60
N ARG A 131 29.32 -33.81 36.82
CA ARG A 131 29.66 -34.94 37.70
C ARG A 131 28.34 -35.61 38.08
N LEU A 132 28.04 -36.75 37.45
CA LEU A 132 27.04 -37.67 37.95
C LEU A 132 27.56 -38.23 39.28
N LEU A 133 26.96 -37.75 40.36
CA LEU A 133 27.06 -38.37 41.68
C LEU A 133 26.32 -39.71 41.61
N SER A 134 27.03 -40.79 41.95
CA SER A 134 26.46 -42.10 42.20
C SER A 134 25.31 -42.02 43.21
N PRO A 135 24.25 -42.84 43.07
CA PRO A 135 23.51 -43.33 44.22
C PRO A 135 24.08 -44.69 44.63
N GLU A 136 24.47 -44.77 45.89
CA GLU A 136 24.65 -46.03 46.62
C GLU A 136 23.30 -46.75 46.80
N GLY A 137 23.34 -48.09 46.77
CA GLY A 137 22.50 -48.94 47.60
C GLY A 137 21.24 -49.54 46.98
N GLY A 138 21.15 -50.88 47.00
CA GLY A 138 19.88 -51.61 46.90
C GLY A 138 20.02 -53.08 46.48
N ASP A 139 20.27 -53.95 47.46
CA ASP A 139 20.24 -55.44 47.50
C ASP A 139 21.28 -56.27 46.72
#